data_AF-A0A6I2MQP2-F1
#
_entry.id   AF-A0A6I2MQP2-F1
#
_cell.length_a   1.000
_cell.length_b   1.000
_cell.length_c   1.000
_cell.angle_alpha   90.00
_cell.angle_beta   90.00
_cell.angle_gamma   90.00
#
_symmetry.space_group_name_H-M   'P 1'
#
loop_
_entity.id
_entity.type
_entity.pdbx_description
1 polymer ?
#
loop_
_entity_poly.entity_id
_entity_poly.type
_entity_poly.pdbx_seq_one_letter_code
_entity_poly.pdbx_strand_id
1 'polypeptide(L)'
;MKILINDFKSAEDTYKNIFKNYGYEENELIFCNSFEKTKSFIIEQLEKKKLHIDVIITNESSAEHIDSLQASKILRFRNGFNTSYSKGNFRISSIPVILYTDIETRGTISADNWQAILKKNKEGQHDEFITEFENTIRTWRKRLVTDLENLGILNKNTQNFQESTFYKTHYKNRITKNSESYFLLKTSIVSEEFIKLPTPLVYDWLIINRREIEQSILEFNSTYNNHIKYDRINNERTILHDFFNQNKMILLRDAFIDFEYEKNLYDLNEKTNEECDYILKTEFPEFLKTTFFEVKKEDVTFYVKKKTKRPQLSSNYLSHLEQVWRYKEYSSKKENELEIESKLGYRTENFDHILLAGRKEEKLEMKEKFSSDLNRMYNGIEVVTYEELEELNIDYFDKFNRLSIDLK
;
A
#
# COMPACT_ATOMS: atom_id res chain seq x y z
N MET A 1 1.57 3.07 -2.78
CA MET A 1 1.10 4.46 -2.71
C MET A 1 0.06 4.52 -1.57
N LYS A 2 -0.24 5.68 -0.98
CA LYS A 2 -1.20 5.82 0.11
C LYS A 2 -2.19 6.95 -0.17
N ILE A 3 -3.47 6.61 -0.24
CA ILE A 3 -4.58 7.48 -0.63
C ILE A 3 -5.48 7.71 0.58
N LEU A 4 -5.59 8.95 1.04
CA LEU A 4 -6.56 9.31 2.09
C LEU A 4 -7.90 9.69 1.46
N ILE A 5 -8.98 9.05 1.90
CA ILE A 5 -10.33 9.24 1.39
C ILE A 5 -11.21 9.77 2.52
N ASN A 6 -11.70 11.00 2.35
CA ASN A 6 -12.71 11.60 3.20
C ASN A 6 -14.09 11.56 2.53
N ASP A 7 -14.84 10.52 2.86
CA ASP A 7 -16.20 10.31 2.36
C ASP A 7 -17.03 9.51 3.36
N PHE A 8 -18.33 9.40 3.13
CA PHE A 8 -19.20 8.63 4.01
C PHE A 8 -18.83 7.15 4.04
N LYS A 9 -19.08 6.48 5.17
CA LYS A 9 -18.82 5.04 5.34
C LYS A 9 -19.48 4.18 4.25
N SER A 10 -20.66 4.58 3.78
CA SER A 10 -21.37 3.89 2.70
C SER A 10 -20.67 3.93 1.35
N ALA A 11 -19.68 4.80 1.16
CA ALA A 11 -18.93 4.94 -0.08
C ALA A 11 -17.65 4.07 -0.11
N GLU A 12 -17.21 3.48 1.01
CA GLU A 12 -15.95 2.75 1.10
C GLU A 12 -15.86 1.63 0.05
N ASP A 13 -16.86 0.75 -0.03
CA ASP A 13 -16.89 -0.36 -0.99
C ASP A 13 -16.90 0.15 -2.45
N THR A 14 -17.50 1.31 -2.69
CA THR A 14 -17.48 1.95 -4.01
C THR A 14 -16.04 2.34 -4.39
N TYR A 15 -15.31 3.00 -3.50
CA TYR A 15 -13.90 3.33 -3.75
C TYR A 15 -13.04 2.08 -3.90
N LYS A 16 -13.22 1.07 -3.05
CA LYS A 16 -12.49 -0.20 -3.15
C LYS A 16 -12.70 -0.83 -4.53
N ASN A 17 -13.95 -0.90 -5.00
CA ASN A 17 -14.26 -1.44 -6.33
C ASN A 17 -13.69 -0.59 -7.46
N ILE A 18 -13.80 0.74 -7.37
CA ILE A 18 -13.21 1.66 -8.35
C ILE A 18 -11.71 1.40 -8.45
N PHE A 19 -10.97 1.53 -7.35
CA PHE A 19 -9.51 1.41 -7.34
C PHE A 19 -9.04 0.00 -7.71
N LYS A 20 -9.73 -1.05 -7.24
CA LYS A 20 -9.42 -2.44 -7.62
C LYS A 20 -9.49 -2.66 -9.13
N ASN A 21 -10.47 -2.07 -9.83
CA ASN A 21 -10.61 -2.20 -11.28
C ASN A 21 -9.45 -1.57 -12.08
N TYR A 22 -8.58 -0.78 -11.43
CA TYR A 22 -7.39 -0.20 -12.03
C TYR A 22 -6.11 -0.69 -11.34
N GLY A 23 -6.12 -1.86 -10.71
CA GLY A 23 -4.91 -2.50 -10.18
C GLY A 23 -4.33 -1.84 -8.92
N TYR A 24 -5.19 -1.18 -8.13
CA TYR A 24 -4.83 -0.71 -6.80
C TYR A 24 -5.30 -1.69 -5.73
N GLU A 25 -4.51 -1.85 -4.67
CA GLU A 25 -4.79 -2.75 -3.56
C GLU A 25 -5.54 -2.01 -2.43
N GLU A 26 -6.38 -2.72 -1.67
CA GLU A 26 -7.12 -2.15 -0.55
C GLU A 26 -6.18 -1.53 0.51
N ASN A 27 -5.01 -2.13 0.70
CA ASN A 27 -3.95 -1.63 1.59
C ASN A 27 -3.24 -0.34 1.09
N GLU A 28 -3.75 0.29 0.04
CA GLU A 28 -3.38 1.64 -0.39
C GLU A 28 -4.42 2.70 0.03
N LEU A 29 -5.61 2.28 0.47
CA LEU A 29 -6.77 3.15 0.71
C LEU A 29 -6.99 3.35 2.22
N ILE A 30 -6.92 4.61 2.66
CA ILE A 30 -7.12 5.02 4.05
C ILE A 30 -8.45 5.78 4.12
N PHE A 31 -9.42 5.30 4.88
CA PHE A 31 -10.73 5.93 5.00
C PHE A 31 -10.86 6.76 6.29
N CYS A 32 -11.28 8.02 6.14
CA CYS A 32 -11.60 8.93 7.24
C CYS A 32 -12.98 9.53 7.04
N ASN A 33 -13.98 9.03 7.75
CA ASN A 33 -15.37 9.19 7.31
C ASN A 33 -16.04 10.48 7.80
N SER A 34 -15.25 11.49 8.16
CA SER A 34 -15.70 12.81 8.60
C SER A 34 -14.54 13.82 8.59
N PHE A 35 -14.90 15.10 8.59
CA PHE A 35 -13.94 16.20 8.71
C PHE A 35 -13.01 16.05 9.93
N GLU A 36 -13.57 15.77 11.12
CA GLU A 36 -12.78 15.69 12.36
C GLU A 36 -11.83 14.48 12.38
N LYS A 37 -12.23 13.36 11.76
CA LYS A 37 -11.33 12.21 11.58
C LYS A 37 -10.17 12.56 10.65
N THR A 38 -10.47 13.19 9.52
CA THR A 38 -9.44 13.61 8.54
C THR A 38 -8.49 14.64 9.15
N LYS A 39 -9.01 15.59 9.93
CA LYS A 39 -8.20 16.57 10.67
C LYS A 39 -7.27 15.89 11.67
N SER A 40 -7.82 14.99 12.49
CA SER A 40 -7.04 14.20 13.44
C SER A 40 -5.98 13.35 12.75
N PHE A 41 -6.30 12.75 11.60
CA PHE A 41 -5.34 12.00 10.80
C PHE A 41 -4.15 12.86 10.35
N ILE A 42 -4.41 14.04 9.79
CA ILE A 42 -3.34 14.95 9.33
C ILE A 42 -2.42 15.34 10.50
N ILE A 43 -2.98 15.67 11.66
CA ILE A 43 -2.19 16.05 12.84
C ILE A 43 -1.39 14.86 13.38
N GLU A 44 -2.06 13.76 13.71
CA GLU A 44 -1.43 12.65 14.43
C GLU A 44 -0.50 11.85 13.52
N GLN A 45 -0.92 11.53 12.29
CA GLN A 45 -0.16 10.65 11.40
C GLN A 45 0.87 11.43 10.57
N LEU A 46 0.47 12.54 9.93
CA LEU A 46 1.36 13.25 9.02
C LEU A 46 2.29 14.24 9.74
N GLU A 47 1.76 15.05 10.67
CA GLU A 47 2.56 16.05 11.35
C GLU A 47 3.37 15.50 12.53
N LYS A 48 2.76 14.70 13.42
CA LYS A 48 3.45 14.19 14.62
C LYS A 48 4.28 12.94 14.34
N LYS A 49 3.66 11.89 13.80
CA LYS A 49 4.37 10.64 13.46
C LYS A 49 5.23 10.73 12.21
N LYS A 50 5.11 11.83 11.45
CA LYS A 50 5.88 12.08 10.21
C LYS A 50 5.67 10.98 9.16
N LEU A 51 4.48 10.39 9.06
CA LEU A 51 4.11 9.52 7.95
C LEU A 51 3.73 10.35 6.72
N HIS A 52 3.60 9.73 5.55
CA HIS A 52 3.24 10.43 4.31
C HIS A 52 2.13 9.71 3.55
N ILE A 53 1.28 10.50 2.88
CA ILE A 53 0.28 10.04 1.92
C ILE A 53 0.51 10.77 0.60
N ASP A 54 0.19 10.11 -0.50
CA ASP A 54 0.42 10.63 -1.84
C ASP A 54 -0.67 11.60 -2.29
N VAL A 55 -1.91 11.46 -1.77
CA VAL A 55 -3.07 12.25 -2.19
C VAL A 55 -4.23 12.15 -1.20
N ILE A 56 -5.04 13.22 -1.16
CA ILE A 56 -6.31 13.27 -0.45
C ILE A 56 -7.44 13.35 -1.47
N ILE A 57 -8.40 12.45 -1.40
CA ILE A 57 -9.69 12.54 -2.08
C ILE A 57 -10.71 12.92 -1.03
N THR A 58 -11.48 13.97 -1.27
CA THR A 58 -12.53 14.41 -0.35
C THR A 58 -13.82 14.66 -1.10
N ASN A 59 -14.93 14.42 -0.42
CA ASN A 59 -16.27 14.77 -0.88
C ASN A 59 -16.81 15.95 -0.05
N GLU A 60 -17.69 16.76 -0.64
CA GLU A 60 -18.41 17.82 0.07
C GLU A 60 -19.79 17.29 0.48
N SER A 61 -20.27 17.68 1.66
CA SER A 61 -21.58 17.29 2.17
C SER A 61 -22.45 18.53 2.37
N SER A 62 -23.77 18.41 2.20
CA SER A 62 -24.70 19.47 2.60
C SER A 62 -24.56 19.78 4.10
N ALA A 63 -24.81 21.03 4.47
CA ALA A 63 -24.61 21.55 5.84
C ALA A 63 -25.52 20.90 6.91
N GLU A 64 -26.44 20.01 6.52
CA GLU A 64 -27.47 19.41 7.38
C GLU A 64 -26.99 18.15 8.14
N HIS A 65 -25.80 17.62 7.82
CA HIS A 65 -25.27 16.42 8.45
C HIS A 65 -24.36 16.72 9.66
N ILE A 66 -24.60 15.99 10.77
CA ILE A 66 -23.82 16.06 12.02
C ILE A 66 -22.36 15.65 11.78
N ASP A 67 -22.12 14.65 10.92
CA ASP A 67 -20.80 14.24 10.44
C ASP A 67 -20.54 14.77 9.03
N SER A 68 -20.41 16.10 8.91
CA SER A 68 -20.13 16.73 7.62
C SER A 68 -18.69 16.48 7.16
N LEU A 69 -18.52 16.27 5.86
CA LEU A 69 -17.23 15.98 5.22
C LEU A 69 -16.38 17.26 5.05
N GLN A 70 -17.04 18.41 4.84
CA GLN A 70 -16.45 19.76 4.85
C GLN A 70 -15.19 19.90 3.98
N ALA A 71 -15.27 19.49 2.71
CA ALA A 71 -14.13 19.42 1.79
C ALA A 71 -13.33 20.73 1.73
N SER A 72 -14.04 21.85 1.62
CA SER A 72 -13.42 23.19 1.56
C SER A 72 -12.63 23.54 2.83
N LYS A 73 -13.06 23.06 3.99
CA LYS A 73 -12.33 23.26 5.25
C LYS A 73 -11.11 22.35 5.35
N ILE A 74 -11.17 21.11 4.85
CA ILE A 74 -10.01 20.22 4.77
C ILE A 74 -8.92 20.85 3.91
N LEU A 75 -9.28 21.38 2.74
CA LEU A 75 -8.33 22.04 1.85
C LEU A 75 -7.65 23.22 2.56
N ARG A 76 -8.43 24.11 3.19
CA ARG A 76 -7.88 25.26 3.95
C ARG A 76 -7.03 24.81 5.13
N PHE A 77 -7.45 23.79 5.85
CA PHE A 77 -6.72 23.24 7.00
C PHE A 77 -5.37 22.66 6.56
N ARG A 78 -5.36 21.81 5.53
CA ARG A 78 -4.13 21.26 4.91
C ARG A 78 -3.20 22.37 4.44
N ASN A 79 -3.73 23.40 3.78
CA ASN A 79 -2.95 24.56 3.33
C ASN A 79 -2.43 25.43 4.48
N GLY A 80 -2.93 25.27 5.71
CA GLY A 80 -2.38 25.93 6.89
C GLY A 80 -1.02 25.38 7.33
N PHE A 81 -0.67 24.14 6.93
CA PHE A 81 0.59 23.48 7.26
C PHE A 81 1.73 23.91 6.32
N ASN A 82 1.99 25.21 6.28
CA ASN A 82 2.96 25.81 5.36
C ASN A 82 4.41 25.48 5.72
N THR A 83 4.71 25.20 6.99
CA THR A 83 6.05 24.84 7.47
C THR A 83 6.12 23.41 8.00
N SER A 84 4.99 22.75 8.22
CA SER A 84 4.96 21.36 8.68
C SER A 84 5.17 20.38 7.52
N TYR A 85 5.76 19.24 7.86
CA TYR A 85 6.21 18.26 6.88
C TYR A 85 5.92 16.82 7.31
N SER A 86 5.73 15.98 6.29
CA SER A 86 5.52 14.53 6.32
C SER A 86 6.78 13.82 5.85
N LYS A 87 7.08 12.64 6.41
CA LYS A 87 8.29 11.83 6.17
C LYS A 87 9.61 12.60 6.29
N GLY A 88 9.62 13.69 7.06
CA GLY A 88 10.76 14.62 7.13
C GLY A 88 10.98 15.47 5.86
N ASN A 89 10.29 15.14 4.77
CA ASN A 89 10.75 15.46 3.41
C ASN A 89 9.80 16.35 2.61
N PHE A 90 8.50 16.29 2.89
CA PHE A 90 7.49 16.92 2.05
C PHE A 90 6.60 17.83 2.85
N ARG A 91 6.31 19.02 2.33
CA ARG A 91 5.33 19.93 2.92
C ARG A 91 3.98 19.22 2.96
N ILE A 92 3.33 19.20 4.11
CA ILE A 92 1.94 18.70 4.20
C ILE A 92 1.04 19.54 3.29
N SER A 93 1.30 20.85 3.19
CA SER A 93 0.61 21.75 2.26
C SER A 93 0.84 21.43 0.78
N SER A 94 1.75 20.53 0.41
CA SER A 94 1.96 20.12 -0.99
C SER A 94 1.18 18.87 -1.40
N ILE A 95 0.63 18.11 -0.45
CA ILE A 95 -0.11 16.87 -0.73
C ILE A 95 -1.34 17.21 -1.57
N PRO A 96 -1.50 16.64 -2.78
CA PRO A 96 -2.60 16.99 -3.66
C PRO A 96 -3.96 16.64 -3.03
N VAL A 97 -4.95 17.49 -3.27
CA VAL A 97 -6.33 17.31 -2.82
C VAL A 97 -7.27 17.37 -4.02
N ILE A 98 -8.04 16.29 -4.21
CA ILE A 98 -9.06 16.13 -5.24
C ILE A 98 -10.44 16.22 -4.58
N LEU A 99 -11.30 17.08 -5.10
CA LEU A 99 -12.72 17.09 -4.76
C LEU A 99 -13.45 16.11 -5.68
N TYR A 100 -14.03 15.05 -5.12
CA TYR A 100 -14.89 14.11 -5.86
C TYR A 100 -16.27 14.11 -5.22
N THR A 101 -17.23 14.81 -5.83
CA THR A 101 -18.53 15.10 -5.21
C THR A 101 -19.70 14.99 -6.17
N ASP A 102 -20.87 14.68 -5.66
CA ASP A 102 -22.15 14.68 -6.37
C ASP A 102 -22.86 16.05 -6.31
N ILE A 103 -22.43 16.94 -5.41
CA ILE A 103 -22.99 18.29 -5.23
C ILE A 103 -22.57 19.20 -6.39
N GLU A 104 -23.48 20.08 -6.81
CA GLU A 104 -23.16 21.12 -7.79
C GLU A 104 -22.14 22.12 -7.20
N THR A 105 -20.98 22.21 -7.85
CA THR A 105 -19.83 23.00 -7.39
C THR A 105 -19.83 24.44 -7.90
N ARG A 106 -20.72 24.77 -8.86
CA ARG A 106 -20.81 26.13 -9.44
C ARG A 106 -21.33 27.12 -8.40
N GLY A 107 -20.45 28.02 -7.96
CA GLY A 107 -20.78 29.13 -7.05
C GLY A 107 -20.71 28.79 -5.55
N THR A 108 -20.62 27.52 -5.18
CA THR A 108 -20.52 27.03 -3.80
C THR A 108 -19.08 26.77 -3.36
N ILE A 109 -18.20 26.40 -4.30
CA ILE A 109 -16.80 26.04 -4.03
C ILE A 109 -15.90 26.92 -4.89
N SER A 110 -14.94 27.61 -4.27
CA SER A 110 -13.90 28.31 -5.04
C SER A 110 -13.05 27.28 -5.77
N ALA A 111 -12.87 27.47 -7.09
CA ALA A 111 -12.00 26.64 -7.90
C ALA A 111 -10.52 26.77 -7.50
N ASP A 112 -10.16 27.83 -6.77
CA ASP A 112 -8.78 28.11 -6.41
C ASP A 112 -8.22 27.07 -5.43
N ASN A 113 -7.04 26.54 -5.78
CA ASN A 113 -6.20 25.62 -4.98
C ASN A 113 -6.60 24.12 -4.97
N TRP A 114 -7.70 23.73 -5.63
CA TRP A 114 -7.97 22.32 -5.90
C TRP A 114 -7.04 21.79 -6.97
N GLN A 115 -6.61 20.53 -6.85
CA GLN A 115 -5.85 19.88 -7.92
C GLN A 115 -6.79 19.38 -9.01
N ALA A 116 -7.96 18.87 -8.62
CA ALA A 116 -9.06 18.54 -9.52
C ALA A 116 -10.40 18.66 -8.78
N ILE A 117 -11.45 19.01 -9.53
CA ILE A 117 -12.84 19.00 -9.06
C ILE A 117 -13.64 18.12 -10.03
N LEU A 118 -14.12 16.99 -9.52
CA LEU A 118 -14.70 15.91 -10.30
C LEU A 118 -16.10 15.61 -9.79
N LYS A 119 -17.01 15.37 -10.73
CA LYS A 119 -18.37 14.94 -10.41
C LYS A 119 -18.40 13.44 -10.20
N LYS A 120 -19.09 12.97 -9.16
CA LYS A 120 -19.37 11.54 -8.97
C LYS A 120 -20.22 11.01 -10.11
N ASN A 121 -19.65 10.05 -10.85
CA ASN A 121 -20.30 9.39 -11.97
C ASN A 121 -21.04 8.12 -11.49
N LYS A 122 -21.91 7.59 -12.36
CA LYS A 122 -22.60 6.31 -12.12
C LYS A 122 -21.60 5.16 -12.10
N GLU A 123 -22.01 4.06 -11.45
CA GLU A 123 -21.22 2.83 -11.37
C GLU A 123 -20.74 2.37 -12.75
N GLY A 124 -19.44 2.07 -12.86
CA GLY A 124 -18.82 1.61 -14.11
C GLY A 124 -18.35 2.72 -15.06
N GLN A 125 -18.44 4.00 -14.68
CA GLN A 125 -18.00 5.15 -15.48
C GLN A 125 -16.92 5.97 -14.74
N HIS A 126 -15.88 5.29 -14.27
CA HIS A 126 -14.84 5.87 -13.40
C HIS A 126 -13.51 6.15 -14.11
N ASP A 127 -13.42 5.91 -15.43
CA ASP A 127 -12.20 6.15 -16.22
C ASP A 127 -11.73 7.60 -16.13
N GLU A 128 -12.65 8.56 -16.23
CA GLU A 128 -12.33 9.98 -16.12
C GLU A 128 -11.80 10.32 -14.72
N PHE A 129 -12.44 9.77 -13.67
CA PHE A 129 -12.00 9.97 -12.29
C PHE A 129 -10.58 9.44 -12.07
N ILE A 130 -10.31 8.21 -12.51
CA ILE A 130 -8.99 7.59 -12.36
C ILE A 130 -7.94 8.29 -13.22
N THR A 131 -8.27 8.66 -14.46
CA THR A 131 -7.36 9.40 -15.33
C THR A 131 -6.91 10.70 -14.68
N GLU A 132 -7.84 11.45 -14.08
CA GLU A 132 -7.53 12.73 -13.43
C GLU A 132 -6.82 12.55 -12.08
N PHE A 133 -7.18 11.51 -11.34
CA PHE A 133 -6.45 11.07 -10.14
C PHE A 133 -4.98 10.79 -10.48
N GLU A 134 -4.71 9.96 -11.48
CA GLU A 134 -3.35 9.62 -11.89
C GLU A 134 -2.60 10.81 -12.47
N ASN A 135 -3.27 11.70 -13.23
CA ASN A 135 -2.70 12.97 -13.72
C ASN A 135 -2.24 13.85 -12.56
N THR A 136 -3.03 13.92 -11.50
CA THR A 136 -2.70 14.69 -10.29
C THR A 136 -1.42 14.16 -9.65
N ILE A 137 -1.31 12.83 -9.49
CA ILE A 137 -0.08 12.19 -8.96
C ILE A 137 1.12 12.45 -9.87
N ARG A 138 0.99 12.23 -11.19
CA ARG A 138 2.08 12.49 -12.16
C ARG A 138 2.54 13.94 -12.09
N THR A 139 1.62 14.89 -11.96
CA THR A 139 1.92 16.31 -11.84
C THR A 139 2.69 16.62 -10.55
N TRP A 140 2.27 16.03 -9.42
CA TRP A 140 2.99 16.17 -8.16
C TRP A 140 4.40 15.60 -8.25
N ARG A 141 4.58 14.40 -8.84
CA ARG A 141 5.90 13.78 -9.06
C ARG A 141 6.81 14.65 -9.93
N LYS A 142 6.29 15.26 -11.01
CA LYS A 142 7.06 16.19 -11.86
C LYS A 142 7.52 17.43 -11.09
N ARG A 143 6.68 17.97 -10.19
CA ARG A 143 7.06 19.09 -9.32
C ARG A 143 8.12 18.70 -8.31
N LEU A 144 8.03 17.49 -7.74
CA LEU A 144 9.10 16.97 -6.87
C LEU A 144 10.43 16.89 -7.62
N VAL A 145 10.44 16.37 -8.85
CA VAL A 145 11.68 16.33 -9.66
C VAL A 145 12.21 17.74 -9.94
N THR A 146 11.33 18.70 -10.26
CA THR A 146 11.73 20.09 -10.45
C THR A 146 12.35 20.69 -9.19
N ASP A 147 11.79 20.40 -8.01
CA ASP A 147 12.36 20.81 -6.73
C ASP A 147 13.76 20.19 -6.52
N LEU A 148 13.93 18.89 -6.80
CA LEU A 148 15.22 18.21 -6.69
C LEU A 148 16.26 18.82 -7.64
N GLU A 149 15.89 19.10 -8.88
CA GLU A 149 16.73 19.78 -9.87
C GLU A 149 17.14 21.19 -9.42
N ASN A 150 16.21 21.97 -8.87
CA ASN A 150 16.49 23.29 -8.31
C ASN A 150 17.46 23.24 -7.12
N LEU A 151 17.52 22.11 -6.43
CA LEU A 151 18.45 21.82 -5.34
C LEU A 151 19.77 21.18 -5.82
N GLY A 152 19.89 20.86 -7.11
CA GLY A 152 21.03 20.13 -7.67
C GLY A 152 21.11 18.66 -7.20
N ILE A 153 20.00 18.10 -6.73
CA ILE A 153 19.88 16.69 -6.35
C ILE A 153 19.42 15.91 -7.57
N LEU A 154 20.28 15.07 -8.13
CA LEU A 154 19.90 14.19 -9.24
C LEU A 154 19.06 13.02 -8.72
N ASN A 155 17.95 12.72 -9.40
CA ASN A 155 17.01 11.65 -9.03
C ASN A 155 17.71 10.30 -8.79
N LYS A 156 18.70 9.94 -9.62
CA LYS A 156 19.44 8.68 -9.55
C LYS A 156 20.38 8.54 -8.34
N ASN A 157 20.66 9.65 -7.64
CA ASN A 157 21.63 9.70 -6.54
C ASN A 157 20.99 10.12 -5.21
N THR A 158 19.66 10.07 -5.09
CA THR A 158 18.93 10.50 -3.88
C THR A 158 19.32 9.70 -2.64
N GLN A 159 19.63 8.41 -2.78
CA GLN A 159 20.01 7.56 -1.64
C GLN A 159 21.34 7.95 -1.00
N ASN A 160 22.37 8.22 -1.80
CA ASN A 160 23.73 8.51 -1.31
C ASN A 160 24.13 9.98 -1.52
N PHE A 161 23.15 10.88 -1.65
CA PHE A 161 23.40 12.28 -2.00
C PHE A 161 24.38 12.96 -1.05
N GLN A 162 24.25 12.70 0.25
CA GLN A 162 25.11 13.27 1.30
C GLN A 162 26.59 12.87 1.16
N GLU A 163 26.88 11.77 0.47
CA GLU A 163 28.24 11.31 0.26
C GLU A 163 28.90 11.99 -0.95
N SER A 164 28.11 12.59 -1.83
CA SER A 164 28.58 13.21 -3.07
C SER A 164 29.51 14.40 -2.83
N THR A 165 30.44 14.60 -3.77
CA THR A 165 31.32 15.78 -3.77
C THR A 165 30.52 17.07 -3.86
N PHE A 166 29.44 17.10 -4.65
CA PHE A 166 28.56 18.26 -4.76
C PHE A 166 27.95 18.63 -3.40
N TYR A 167 27.47 17.64 -2.64
CA TYR A 167 26.93 17.89 -1.31
C TYR A 167 27.98 18.52 -0.38
N LYS A 168 29.15 17.87 -0.27
CA LYS A 168 30.23 18.26 0.65
C LYS A 168 30.83 19.62 0.34
N THR A 169 30.93 19.99 -0.95
CA THR A 169 31.63 21.20 -1.39
C THR A 169 30.70 22.38 -1.65
N HIS A 170 29.50 22.15 -2.20
CA HIS A 170 28.59 23.20 -2.66
C HIS A 170 27.30 23.25 -1.84
N TYR A 171 26.54 22.14 -1.78
CA TYR A 171 25.20 22.11 -1.21
C TYR A 171 25.18 22.59 0.24
N LYS A 172 26.03 22.01 1.08
CA LYS A 172 26.12 22.35 2.51
C LYS A 172 26.47 23.81 2.76
N ASN A 173 27.29 24.41 1.89
CA ASN A 173 27.81 25.76 2.08
C ASN A 173 26.91 26.84 1.47
N ARG A 174 26.16 26.53 0.41
CA ARG A 174 25.34 27.51 -0.31
C ARG A 174 23.85 27.28 -0.20
N ILE A 175 23.39 26.03 -0.31
CA ILE A 175 21.96 25.72 -0.33
C ILE A 175 21.46 25.57 1.11
N THR A 176 22.09 24.71 1.93
CA THR A 176 21.70 24.53 3.34
C THR A 176 21.67 25.84 4.12
N LYS A 177 22.69 26.71 3.94
CA LYS A 177 22.77 28.02 4.62
C LYS A 177 21.71 29.02 4.17
N ASN A 178 21.16 28.85 2.97
CA ASN A 178 20.10 29.70 2.42
C ASN A 178 18.78 28.92 2.28
N SER A 179 18.58 27.90 3.12
CA SER A 179 17.47 26.95 3.02
C SER A 179 16.10 27.64 2.96
N GLU A 180 15.87 28.67 3.78
CA GLU A 180 14.64 29.48 3.76
C GLU A 180 14.38 30.13 2.39
N SER A 181 15.41 30.70 1.75
CA SER A 181 15.25 31.31 0.42
C SER A 181 14.94 30.28 -0.65
N TYR A 182 15.58 29.10 -0.60
CA TYR A 182 15.26 27.99 -1.51
C TYR A 182 13.85 27.46 -1.24
N PHE A 183 13.46 27.34 0.02
CA PHE A 183 12.13 26.92 0.43
C PHE A 183 11.05 27.86 -0.12
N LEU A 184 11.20 29.18 0.05
CA LEU A 184 10.18 30.13 -0.37
C LEU A 184 10.15 30.37 -1.89
N LEU A 185 11.30 30.31 -2.57
CA LEU A 185 11.42 30.79 -3.95
C LEU A 185 11.77 29.72 -4.99
N LYS A 186 12.24 28.55 -4.57
CA LYS A 186 12.79 27.52 -5.46
C LYS A 186 12.11 26.18 -5.35
N THR A 187 11.38 25.91 -4.27
CA THR A 187 10.73 24.62 -4.06
C THR A 187 9.26 24.78 -3.69
N SER A 188 8.47 23.75 -3.99
CA SER A 188 7.01 23.74 -3.81
C SER A 188 6.50 22.51 -3.08
N ILE A 189 7.27 21.43 -3.09
CA ILE A 189 6.96 20.11 -2.55
C ILE A 189 7.85 19.81 -1.34
N VAL A 190 9.17 19.96 -1.47
CA VAL A 190 10.10 19.55 -0.41
C VAL A 190 10.07 20.51 0.79
N SER A 191 10.26 19.93 1.98
CA SER A 191 10.32 20.66 3.25
C SER A 191 11.61 21.47 3.38
N GLU A 192 11.60 22.49 4.23
CA GLU A 192 12.83 23.23 4.57
C GLU A 192 13.86 22.32 5.25
N GLU A 193 13.40 21.37 6.07
CA GLU A 193 14.26 20.39 6.75
C GLU A 193 14.97 19.47 5.75
N PHE A 194 14.29 19.03 4.70
CA PHE A 194 14.94 18.31 3.60
C PHE A 194 15.99 19.17 2.90
N ILE A 195 15.72 20.46 2.70
CA ILE A 195 16.70 21.36 2.08
C ILE A 195 17.93 21.51 2.97
N LYS A 196 17.74 21.60 4.30
CA LYS A 196 18.84 21.67 5.27
C LYS A 196 19.68 20.38 5.25
N LEU A 197 19.00 19.24 5.33
CA LEU A 197 19.62 17.91 5.41
C LEU A 197 18.79 16.89 4.58
N PRO A 198 19.13 16.70 3.29
CA PRO A 198 18.37 15.81 2.41
C PRO A 198 18.45 14.37 2.90
N THR A 199 17.31 13.76 3.21
CA THR A 199 17.23 12.34 3.56
C THR A 199 17.02 11.48 2.30
N PRO A 200 17.39 10.18 2.32
CA PRO A 200 17.12 9.28 1.21
C PRO A 200 15.62 9.21 0.87
N LEU A 201 15.27 9.47 -0.39
CA LEU A 201 13.90 9.33 -0.90
C LEU A 201 13.64 7.90 -1.37
N VAL A 202 13.24 7.02 -0.45
CA VAL A 202 12.96 5.61 -0.74
C VAL A 202 11.55 5.44 -1.33
N TYR A 203 11.44 5.66 -2.64
CA TYR A 203 10.21 5.45 -3.42
C TYR A 203 10.50 4.56 -4.63
N ASP A 204 9.67 3.55 -4.85
CA ASP A 204 9.81 2.61 -5.97
C ASP A 204 9.96 3.33 -7.30
N TRP A 205 9.11 4.32 -7.58
CA TRP A 205 9.14 5.04 -8.86
C TRP A 205 10.38 5.93 -9.05
N LEU A 206 11.14 6.22 -7.98
CA LEU A 206 12.41 6.93 -8.05
C LEU A 206 13.63 5.99 -8.12
N ILE A 207 13.53 4.80 -7.53
CA ILE A 207 14.67 3.90 -7.32
C ILE A 207 14.64 2.69 -8.25
N ILE A 208 13.47 2.09 -8.43
CA ILE A 208 13.31 0.81 -9.12
C ILE A 208 13.15 1.07 -10.62
N ASN A 209 13.88 0.30 -11.42
CA ASN A 209 13.73 0.32 -12.87
C ASN A 209 12.52 -0.53 -13.30
N ARG A 210 11.75 -0.07 -14.29
CA ARG A 210 10.67 -0.87 -14.91
C ARG A 210 11.13 -2.28 -15.30
N ARG A 211 12.35 -2.39 -15.83
CA ARG A 211 12.94 -3.70 -16.22
C ARG A 211 13.18 -4.61 -15.03
N GLU A 212 13.46 -4.08 -13.85
CA GLU A 212 13.65 -4.88 -12.64
C GLU A 212 12.32 -5.48 -12.19
N ILE A 213 11.23 -4.70 -12.22
CA ILE A 213 9.89 -5.19 -11.89
C ILE A 213 9.46 -6.28 -12.88
N GLU A 214 9.57 -6.02 -14.18
CA GLU A 214 9.23 -6.97 -15.23
C GLU A 214 10.03 -8.27 -15.10
N GLN A 215 11.35 -8.17 -14.86
CA GLN A 215 12.21 -9.33 -14.66
C GLN A 215 11.81 -10.14 -13.42
N SER A 216 11.55 -9.51 -12.28
CA SER A 216 11.11 -10.23 -11.07
C SER A 216 9.77 -10.94 -11.27
N ILE A 217 8.84 -10.38 -12.06
CA ILE A 217 7.57 -11.05 -12.41
C ILE A 217 7.82 -12.28 -13.27
N LEU A 218 8.65 -12.16 -14.32
CA LEU A 218 9.00 -13.28 -15.19
C LEU A 218 9.74 -14.39 -14.42
N GLU A 219 10.63 -14.02 -13.51
CA GLU A 219 11.33 -14.96 -12.63
C GLU A 219 10.37 -15.63 -11.65
N PHE A 220 9.39 -14.91 -11.09
CA PHE A 220 8.35 -15.50 -10.26
C PHE A 220 7.57 -16.56 -11.05
N ASN A 221 7.07 -16.19 -12.24
CA ASN A 221 6.37 -17.11 -13.14
C ASN A 221 7.19 -18.36 -13.45
N SER A 222 8.46 -18.17 -13.83
CA SER A 222 9.37 -19.28 -14.12
C SER A 222 9.63 -20.14 -12.89
N THR A 223 9.78 -19.55 -11.69
CA THR A 223 10.07 -20.26 -10.45
C THR A 223 9.00 -21.29 -10.12
N TYR A 224 7.73 -20.87 -10.12
CA TYR A 224 6.63 -21.76 -9.75
C TYR A 224 6.18 -22.67 -10.92
N ASN A 225 6.48 -22.35 -12.18
CA ASN A 225 6.14 -23.20 -13.33
C ASN A 225 7.23 -24.24 -13.69
N ASN A 226 8.52 -23.93 -13.50
CA ASN A 226 9.60 -24.75 -14.03
C ASN A 226 10.30 -25.67 -13.00
N HIS A 227 10.29 -25.41 -11.69
CA HIS A 227 11.24 -26.08 -10.78
C HIS A 227 10.78 -26.42 -9.34
N ILE A 228 9.49 -26.70 -9.09
CA ILE A 228 9.03 -27.29 -7.81
C ILE A 228 8.63 -28.78 -7.96
N LYS A 229 9.13 -29.48 -8.98
CA LYS A 229 8.84 -30.92 -9.15
C LYS A 229 10.00 -31.87 -8.87
N TYR A 230 11.23 -31.36 -8.72
CA TYR A 230 12.42 -32.22 -8.82
C TYR A 230 13.66 -31.79 -8.02
N ASP A 231 13.58 -30.80 -7.12
CA ASP A 231 14.70 -30.58 -6.20
C ASP A 231 14.54 -31.46 -4.95
N ARG A 232 15.15 -32.65 -4.98
CA ARG A 232 15.23 -33.53 -3.79
C ARG A 232 16.25 -33.04 -2.76
N ILE A 233 17.11 -32.09 -3.13
CA ILE A 233 18.24 -31.62 -2.33
C ILE A 233 17.80 -30.42 -1.49
N ASN A 234 17.07 -29.47 -2.09
CA ASN A 234 16.45 -28.35 -1.38
C ASN A 234 14.94 -28.60 -1.27
N ASN A 235 14.39 -28.52 -0.05
CA ASN A 235 12.94 -28.59 0.15
C ASN A 235 12.28 -27.51 -0.73
N GLU A 236 11.38 -27.88 -1.64
CA GLU A 236 10.87 -26.95 -2.66
C GLU A 236 10.15 -25.72 -2.07
N ARG A 237 9.67 -25.80 -0.82
CA ARG A 237 9.20 -24.63 -0.05
C ARG A 237 10.31 -23.59 0.16
N THR A 238 11.53 -24.04 0.45
CA THR A 238 12.71 -23.19 0.63
C THR A 238 13.04 -22.41 -0.63
N ILE A 239 12.85 -23.00 -1.83
CA ILE A 239 13.08 -22.30 -3.11
C ILE A 239 12.17 -21.07 -3.23
N LEU A 240 10.88 -21.23 -2.89
CA LEU A 240 9.92 -20.13 -2.90
C LEU A 240 10.26 -19.06 -1.86
N HIS A 241 10.67 -19.48 -0.66
CA HIS A 241 11.03 -18.53 0.38
C HIS A 241 12.29 -17.75 0.04
N ASP A 242 13.33 -18.43 -0.46
CA ASP A 242 14.54 -17.81 -0.96
C ASP A 242 14.25 -16.81 -2.07
N PHE A 243 13.34 -17.18 -2.99
CA PHE A 243 12.88 -16.29 -4.05
C PHE A 243 12.23 -15.01 -3.47
N PHE A 244 11.25 -15.12 -2.57
CA PHE A 244 10.59 -13.95 -1.99
C PHE A 244 11.53 -13.08 -1.16
N ASN A 245 12.48 -13.69 -0.46
CA ASN A 245 13.49 -12.97 0.32
C ASN A 245 14.45 -12.16 -0.58
N GLN A 246 14.78 -12.68 -1.76
CA GLN A 246 15.57 -11.98 -2.77
C GLN A 246 14.75 -10.95 -3.57
N ASN A 247 13.48 -11.26 -3.83
CA ASN A 247 12.55 -10.48 -4.64
C ASN A 247 11.39 -9.95 -3.79
N LYS A 248 11.72 -9.13 -2.77
CA LYS A 248 10.74 -8.62 -1.80
C LYS A 248 9.55 -7.90 -2.44
N MET A 249 9.76 -7.25 -3.59
CA MET A 249 8.71 -6.52 -4.31
C MET A 249 7.51 -7.41 -4.67
N ILE A 250 7.73 -8.72 -4.87
CA ILE A 250 6.65 -9.65 -5.25
C ILE A 250 5.60 -9.79 -4.14
N LEU A 251 6.01 -9.68 -2.87
CA LEU A 251 5.10 -9.70 -1.72
C LEU A 251 4.68 -8.29 -1.29
N LEU A 252 5.61 -7.32 -1.31
CA LEU A 252 5.37 -5.99 -0.75
C LEU A 252 4.60 -5.07 -1.68
N ARG A 253 4.99 -5.05 -2.97
CA ARG A 253 4.57 -4.06 -3.97
C ARG A 253 4.65 -2.66 -3.34
N ASP A 254 3.59 -1.86 -3.43
CA ASP A 254 3.45 -0.59 -2.71
C ASP A 254 2.28 -0.59 -1.70
N ALA A 255 1.71 -1.77 -1.46
CA ALA A 255 0.72 -2.04 -0.42
C ALA A 255 1.38 -2.14 0.96
N PHE A 256 2.55 -2.77 1.05
CA PHE A 256 3.29 -3.00 2.29
C PHE A 256 4.64 -2.28 2.27
N ILE A 257 5.22 -2.03 3.45
CA ILE A 257 6.50 -1.32 3.58
C ILE A 257 7.68 -2.24 3.88
N ASP A 258 7.42 -3.39 4.49
CA ASP A 258 8.43 -4.37 4.86
C ASP A 258 7.75 -5.70 5.23
N PHE A 259 8.53 -6.76 5.44
CA PHE A 259 8.04 -8.01 6.02
C PHE A 259 9.00 -8.58 7.05
N GLU A 260 8.45 -9.33 8.00
CA GLU A 260 9.21 -10.24 8.85
C GLU A 260 9.13 -11.66 8.26
N TYR A 261 10.24 -12.38 8.19
CA TYR A 261 10.34 -13.75 7.68
C TYR A 261 10.48 -14.76 8.82
N GLU A 262 9.69 -15.84 8.78
CA GLU A 262 9.70 -16.96 9.75
C GLU A 262 9.70 -16.48 11.21
N LYS A 263 8.80 -15.55 11.52
CA LYS A 263 8.71 -14.99 12.86
C LYS A 263 7.96 -15.95 13.78
N ASN A 264 8.65 -16.36 14.85
CA ASN A 264 8.04 -17.15 15.91
C ASN A 264 7.11 -16.28 16.77
N LEU A 265 5.84 -16.69 16.82
CA LEU A 265 4.77 -16.10 17.60
C LEU A 265 4.51 -17.01 18.81
N TYR A 266 5.03 -16.64 19.96
CA TYR A 266 4.87 -17.41 21.19
C TYR A 266 3.50 -17.09 21.79
N ASP A 267 2.71 -18.11 22.12
CA ASP A 267 1.53 -17.90 22.94
C ASP A 267 2.00 -17.68 24.38
N LEU A 268 1.76 -16.49 24.93
CA LEU A 268 2.33 -16.10 26.22
C LEU A 268 1.84 -17.01 27.37
N ASN A 269 0.74 -17.73 27.16
CA ASN A 269 0.14 -18.62 28.15
C ASN A 269 0.31 -20.11 27.81
N GLU A 270 0.91 -20.46 26.67
CA GLU A 270 1.16 -21.84 26.26
C GLU A 270 2.64 -22.12 25.99
N LYS A 271 3.04 -23.40 25.96
CA LYS A 271 4.40 -23.80 25.55
C LYS A 271 4.54 -23.95 24.02
N THR A 272 3.57 -23.43 23.29
CA THR A 272 3.42 -23.57 21.84
C THR A 272 3.82 -22.26 21.18
N ASN A 273 4.43 -22.39 20.01
CA ASN A 273 4.72 -21.29 19.12
C ASN A 273 4.14 -21.60 17.75
N GLU A 274 3.85 -20.53 17.04
CA GLU A 274 3.41 -20.55 15.66
C GLU A 274 4.42 -19.78 14.85
N GLU A 275 4.96 -20.39 13.80
CA GLU A 275 5.88 -19.72 12.89
C GLU A 275 5.11 -19.40 11.62
N CYS A 276 4.89 -18.12 11.36
CA CYS A 276 4.30 -17.65 10.11
C CYS A 276 5.42 -17.34 9.12
N ASP A 277 5.24 -17.76 7.86
CA ASP A 277 6.25 -17.57 6.82
C ASP A 277 6.58 -16.09 6.63
N TYR A 278 5.55 -15.24 6.48
CA TYR A 278 5.73 -13.80 6.33
C TYR A 278 4.70 -13.02 7.13
N ILE A 279 5.14 -11.93 7.77
CA ILE A 279 4.22 -10.91 8.29
C ILE A 279 4.49 -9.61 7.55
N LEU A 280 3.57 -9.23 6.66
CA LEU A 280 3.67 -8.03 5.83
C LEU A 280 3.19 -6.80 6.62
N LYS A 281 4.07 -5.80 6.75
CA LYS A 281 3.89 -4.62 7.60
C LYS A 281 3.38 -3.43 6.79
N THR A 282 2.66 -2.54 7.46
CA THR A 282 2.11 -1.32 6.86
C THR A 282 2.56 -0.06 7.61
N GLU A 283 2.59 1.07 6.90
CA GLU A 283 2.94 2.38 7.46
C GLU A 283 1.82 2.95 8.35
N PHE A 284 0.56 2.59 8.07
CA PHE A 284 -0.62 3.08 8.79
C PHE A 284 -1.39 1.94 9.49
N PRO A 285 -0.84 1.29 10.51
CA PRO A 285 -1.41 0.08 11.12
C PRO A 285 -2.78 0.28 11.79
N GLU A 286 -3.16 1.52 12.09
CA GLU A 286 -4.49 1.87 12.61
C GLU A 286 -5.58 1.87 11.52
N PHE A 287 -5.18 1.94 10.24
CA PHE A 287 -6.09 2.11 9.09
C PHE A 287 -5.96 0.98 8.06
N LEU A 288 -4.75 0.46 7.91
CA LEU A 288 -4.35 -0.54 6.93
C LEU A 288 -4.00 -1.83 7.64
N LYS A 289 -4.11 -2.94 6.91
CA LYS A 289 -4.00 -4.26 7.50
C LYS A 289 -2.56 -4.74 7.49
N THR A 290 -2.14 -5.30 8.62
CA THR A 290 -0.92 -6.14 8.70
C THR A 290 -1.31 -7.56 8.30
N THR A 291 -0.55 -8.18 7.41
CA THR A 291 -0.98 -9.45 6.80
C THR A 291 -0.08 -10.60 7.23
N PHE A 292 -0.66 -11.62 7.85
CA PHE A 292 -0.02 -12.93 8.01
C PHE A 292 -0.15 -13.67 6.67
N PHE A 293 0.98 -14.00 6.06
CA PHE A 293 1.04 -14.55 4.71
C PHE A 293 1.80 -15.87 4.72
N GLU A 294 1.07 -16.96 4.55
CA GLU A 294 1.62 -18.32 4.57
C GLU A 294 1.84 -18.85 3.15
N VAL A 295 3.00 -19.45 2.90
CA VAL A 295 3.39 -19.92 1.56
C VAL A 295 3.42 -21.44 1.51
N LYS A 296 2.59 -22.01 0.64
CA LYS A 296 2.58 -23.43 0.31
C LYS A 296 2.79 -23.63 -1.17
N LYS A 297 3.24 -24.83 -1.55
CA LYS A 297 3.56 -25.17 -2.93
C LYS A 297 2.35 -25.01 -3.86
N GLU A 298 2.63 -24.76 -5.12
CA GLU A 298 1.65 -24.60 -6.19
C GLU A 298 0.93 -25.91 -6.51
N ASP A 299 1.52 -27.06 -6.19
CA ASP A 299 0.96 -28.39 -6.41
C ASP A 299 -0.04 -28.84 -5.32
N VAL A 300 -0.27 -28.01 -4.29
CA VAL A 300 -1.29 -28.24 -3.26
C VAL A 300 -2.67 -28.23 -3.92
N THR A 301 -3.25 -29.42 -4.07
CA THR A 301 -4.63 -29.58 -4.57
C THR A 301 -5.64 -29.19 -3.50
N PHE A 302 -6.65 -28.40 -3.85
CA PHE A 302 -7.74 -28.00 -2.94
C PHE A 302 -8.73 -29.14 -2.72
N TYR A 303 -9.08 -29.89 -3.76
CA TYR A 303 -10.11 -30.92 -3.72
C TYR A 303 -9.62 -32.29 -4.18
N VAL A 304 -9.97 -33.32 -3.41
CA VAL A 304 -9.88 -34.72 -3.84
C VAL A 304 -11.19 -35.16 -4.48
N LYS A 305 -11.09 -36.07 -5.46
CA LYS A 305 -12.25 -36.69 -6.13
C LYS A 305 -13.25 -35.67 -6.71
N LYS A 306 -12.72 -34.63 -7.39
CA LYS A 306 -13.47 -33.51 -7.99
C LYS A 306 -14.69 -33.93 -8.83
N LYS A 307 -14.58 -35.04 -9.58
CA LYS A 307 -15.63 -35.54 -10.48
C LYS A 307 -16.72 -36.40 -9.79
N THR A 308 -16.80 -36.41 -8.47
CA THR A 308 -17.79 -37.19 -7.73
C THR A 308 -18.95 -36.32 -7.25
N LYS A 309 -20.08 -36.93 -6.86
CA LYS A 309 -21.24 -36.21 -6.31
C LYS A 309 -20.91 -35.40 -5.03
N ARG A 310 -19.81 -35.73 -4.35
CA ARG A 310 -19.37 -35.06 -3.10
C ARG A 310 -17.86 -34.86 -3.11
N PRO A 311 -17.36 -33.82 -3.82
CA PRO A 311 -15.96 -33.42 -3.73
C PRO A 311 -15.61 -33.08 -2.27
N GLN A 312 -14.40 -33.43 -1.83
CA GLN A 312 -13.94 -33.16 -0.47
C GLN A 312 -12.66 -32.35 -0.52
N LEU A 313 -12.48 -31.43 0.43
CA LEU A 313 -11.21 -30.73 0.57
C LEU A 313 -10.08 -31.75 0.83
N SER A 314 -8.93 -31.55 0.21
CA SER A 314 -7.78 -32.41 0.46
C SER A 314 -7.31 -32.22 1.91
N SER A 315 -6.86 -33.31 2.54
CA SER A 315 -6.36 -33.24 3.92
C SER A 315 -5.15 -32.32 4.06
N ASN A 316 -4.29 -32.27 3.03
CA ASN A 316 -3.13 -31.40 3.00
C ASN A 316 -3.56 -29.92 3.00
N TYR A 317 -4.48 -29.55 2.10
CA TYR A 317 -5.02 -28.20 2.04
C TYR A 317 -5.74 -27.80 3.34
N LEU A 318 -6.55 -28.69 3.93
CA LEU A 318 -7.18 -28.46 5.23
C LEU A 318 -6.15 -28.18 6.33
N SER A 319 -5.04 -28.91 6.36
CA SER A 319 -4.00 -28.66 7.36
C SER A 319 -3.35 -27.28 7.22
N HIS A 320 -3.23 -26.77 5.99
CA HIS A 320 -2.69 -25.43 5.73
C HIS A 320 -3.68 -24.33 6.08
N LEU A 321 -4.98 -24.55 5.83
CA LEU A 321 -6.03 -23.64 6.30
C LEU A 321 -6.08 -23.56 7.83
N GLU A 322 -5.97 -24.71 8.50
CA GLU A 322 -5.92 -24.77 9.96
C GLU A 322 -4.73 -23.97 10.52
N GLN A 323 -3.56 -24.07 9.89
CA GLN A 323 -2.38 -23.31 10.29
C GLN A 323 -2.64 -21.79 10.22
N VAL A 324 -3.19 -21.30 9.11
CA VAL A 324 -3.51 -19.87 8.95
C VAL A 324 -4.66 -19.43 9.88
N TRP A 325 -5.60 -20.32 10.15
CA TRP A 325 -6.66 -20.10 11.15
C TRP A 325 -6.09 -19.88 12.54
N ARG A 326 -5.09 -20.67 12.95
CA ARG A 326 -4.44 -20.49 14.25
C ARG A 326 -3.73 -19.13 14.35
N TYR A 327 -3.14 -18.60 13.27
CA TYR A 327 -2.62 -17.22 13.26
C TYR A 327 -3.73 -16.17 13.49
N LYS A 328 -4.90 -16.40 12.89
CA LYS A 328 -6.07 -15.54 13.11
C LYS A 328 -6.54 -15.58 14.55
N GLU A 329 -6.67 -16.76 15.13
CA GLU A 329 -7.02 -16.90 16.55
C GLU A 329 -5.96 -16.23 17.44
N TYR A 330 -4.68 -16.48 17.17
CA TYR A 330 -3.56 -15.91 17.90
C TYR A 330 -3.59 -14.37 17.89
N SER A 331 -3.73 -13.77 16.70
CA SER A 331 -3.76 -12.30 16.52
C SER A 331 -5.03 -11.63 17.06
N SER A 332 -6.09 -12.39 17.31
CA SER A 332 -7.33 -11.89 17.91
C SER A 332 -7.33 -11.94 19.44
N LYS A 333 -6.40 -12.67 20.07
CA LYS A 333 -6.28 -12.77 21.54
C LYS A 333 -5.60 -11.52 22.09
N LYS A 334 -6.29 -10.76 22.96
CA LYS A 334 -5.72 -9.59 23.66
C LYS A 334 -4.46 -9.93 24.47
N GLU A 335 -4.37 -11.14 24.99
CA GLU A 335 -3.21 -11.60 25.76
C GLU A 335 -1.92 -11.59 24.93
N ASN A 336 -2.01 -11.84 23.62
CA ASN A 336 -0.86 -11.86 22.70
C ASN A 336 -0.50 -10.48 22.15
N GLU A 337 -1.27 -9.44 22.45
CA GLU A 337 -1.09 -8.10 21.89
C GLU A 337 0.31 -7.53 22.15
N LEU A 338 0.84 -7.74 23.36
CA LEU A 338 2.18 -7.27 23.74
C LEU A 338 3.29 -8.00 22.98
N GLU A 339 3.15 -9.30 22.73
CA GLU A 339 4.12 -10.07 21.94
C GLU A 339 4.08 -9.59 20.49
N ILE A 340 2.89 -9.45 19.91
CA ILE A 340 2.71 -8.95 18.54
C ILE A 340 3.29 -7.54 18.40
N GLU A 341 2.96 -6.62 19.32
CA GLU A 341 3.49 -5.26 19.31
C GLU A 341 5.02 -5.26 19.40
N SER A 342 5.60 -6.11 20.25
CA SER A 342 7.05 -6.24 20.37
C SER A 342 7.70 -6.75 19.08
N LYS A 343 7.08 -7.71 18.38
CA LYS A 343 7.62 -8.27 17.13
C LYS A 343 7.44 -7.32 15.94
N LEU A 344 6.29 -6.63 15.85
CA LEU A 344 5.98 -5.73 14.74
C LEU A 344 6.62 -4.35 14.92
N GLY A 345 6.88 -3.93 16.16
CA GLY A 345 7.31 -2.58 16.51
C GLY A 345 6.15 -1.56 16.52
N TYR A 346 4.91 -2.02 16.40
CA TYR A 346 3.71 -1.19 16.52
C TYR A 346 2.52 -2.04 16.96
N ARG A 347 1.54 -1.37 17.59
CA ARG A 347 0.25 -1.94 17.95
C ARG A 347 -0.73 -1.88 16.78
N THR A 348 -1.49 -2.94 16.56
CA THR A 348 -2.60 -2.98 15.59
C THR A 348 -3.63 -4.04 15.97
N GLU A 349 -4.87 -3.83 15.55
CA GLU A 349 -5.95 -4.82 15.57
C GLU A 349 -6.40 -5.18 14.14
N ASN A 350 -5.80 -4.55 13.12
CA ASN A 350 -6.18 -4.71 11.72
C ASN A 350 -5.29 -5.79 11.08
N PHE A 351 -5.77 -7.02 11.09
CA PHE A 351 -5.06 -8.16 10.51
C PHE A 351 -5.80 -8.75 9.32
N ASP A 352 -5.03 -9.16 8.31
CA ASP A 352 -5.47 -10.11 7.28
C ASP A 352 -4.66 -11.40 7.37
N HIS A 353 -5.27 -12.49 6.91
CA HIS A 353 -4.68 -13.83 6.97
C HIS A 353 -4.79 -14.46 5.59
N ILE A 354 -3.65 -14.64 4.93
CA ILE A 354 -3.57 -15.09 3.54
C ILE A 354 -2.81 -16.41 3.47
N LEU A 355 -3.36 -17.35 2.68
CA LEU A 355 -2.71 -18.58 2.26
C LEU A 355 -2.39 -18.53 0.77
N LEU A 356 -1.12 -18.52 0.39
CA LEU A 356 -0.68 -18.76 -0.98
C LEU A 356 -0.58 -20.27 -1.23
N ALA A 357 -1.46 -20.82 -2.06
CA ALA A 357 -1.46 -22.24 -2.36
C ALA A 357 -2.18 -22.55 -3.68
N GLY A 358 -1.80 -23.66 -4.31
CA GLY A 358 -2.54 -24.25 -5.42
C GLY A 358 -2.54 -23.41 -6.70
N ARG A 359 -3.36 -23.84 -7.67
CA ARG A 359 -3.44 -23.25 -9.01
C ARG A 359 -4.81 -22.63 -9.27
N LYS A 360 -4.83 -21.52 -10.01
CA LYS A 360 -6.05 -20.76 -10.34
C LYS A 360 -7.10 -21.60 -11.07
N GLU A 361 -6.69 -22.45 -11.99
CA GLU A 361 -7.61 -23.32 -12.75
C GLU A 361 -8.47 -24.19 -11.81
N GLU A 362 -7.85 -24.82 -10.80
CA GLU A 362 -8.56 -25.64 -9.84
C GLU A 362 -9.52 -24.83 -8.95
N LYS A 363 -9.08 -23.64 -8.51
CA LYS A 363 -9.92 -22.73 -7.72
C LYS A 363 -11.18 -22.35 -8.50
N LEU A 364 -11.04 -22.08 -9.80
CA LEU A 364 -12.14 -21.68 -10.69
C LEU A 364 -13.07 -22.85 -11.03
N GLU A 365 -12.55 -24.06 -11.26
CA GLU A 365 -13.35 -25.27 -11.50
C GLU A 365 -14.38 -25.50 -10.37
N MET A 366 -13.99 -25.15 -9.14
CA MET A 366 -14.78 -25.39 -7.93
C MET A 366 -15.30 -24.11 -7.26
N LYS A 367 -15.33 -22.97 -7.96
CA LYS A 367 -15.49 -21.62 -7.37
C LYS A 367 -16.62 -21.52 -6.34
N GLU A 368 -17.84 -21.90 -6.70
CA GLU A 368 -19.01 -21.78 -5.79
C GLU A 368 -18.82 -22.59 -4.51
N LYS A 369 -18.36 -23.84 -4.66
CA LYS A 369 -18.12 -24.73 -3.54
C LYS A 369 -16.92 -24.31 -2.71
N PHE A 370 -15.85 -23.86 -3.36
CA PHE A 370 -14.65 -23.31 -2.75
C PHE A 370 -15.01 -22.15 -1.83
N SER A 371 -15.73 -21.14 -2.35
CA SER A 371 -16.18 -20.01 -1.55
C SER A 371 -17.12 -20.42 -0.42
N SER A 372 -18.05 -21.36 -0.67
CA SER A 372 -18.96 -21.84 0.37
C SER A 372 -18.25 -22.60 1.49
N ASP A 373 -17.31 -23.48 1.16
CA ASP A 373 -16.57 -24.28 2.14
C ASP A 373 -15.64 -23.39 2.97
N LEU A 374 -14.90 -22.48 2.31
CA LEU A 374 -13.99 -21.53 2.96
C LEU A 374 -14.75 -20.60 3.91
N ASN A 375 -15.84 -19.97 3.46
CA ASN A 375 -16.64 -19.08 4.30
C ASN A 375 -17.29 -19.81 5.49
N ARG A 376 -17.63 -21.09 5.34
CA ARG A 376 -18.26 -21.88 6.42
C ARG A 376 -17.24 -22.33 7.47
N MET A 377 -16.06 -22.78 7.05
CA MET A 377 -15.09 -23.45 7.93
C MET A 377 -13.97 -22.52 8.39
N TYR A 378 -13.56 -21.58 7.55
CA TYR A 378 -12.35 -20.77 7.72
C TYR A 378 -12.59 -19.32 7.30
N ASN A 379 -13.70 -18.73 7.78
CA ASN A 379 -14.12 -17.37 7.45
C ASN A 379 -13.02 -16.34 7.75
N GLY A 380 -12.74 -15.43 6.82
CA GLY A 380 -11.72 -14.39 7.00
C GLY A 380 -10.29 -14.84 6.72
N ILE A 381 -10.08 -16.08 6.24
CA ILE A 381 -8.85 -16.45 5.54
C ILE A 381 -9.06 -16.21 4.05
N GLU A 382 -8.13 -15.48 3.43
CA GLU A 382 -8.07 -15.35 1.98
C GLU A 382 -7.10 -16.40 1.42
N VAL A 383 -7.48 -17.04 0.32
CA VAL A 383 -6.64 -18.03 -0.35
C VAL A 383 -6.29 -17.48 -1.71
N VAL A 384 -5.02 -17.22 -1.94
CA VAL A 384 -4.46 -16.69 -3.19
C VAL A 384 -3.73 -17.83 -3.90
N THR A 385 -3.94 -17.96 -5.20
CA THR A 385 -3.20 -18.90 -6.05
C THR A 385 -1.98 -18.22 -6.66
N TYR A 386 -1.03 -19.00 -7.15
CA TYR A 386 0.19 -18.46 -7.76
C TYR A 386 -0.08 -17.52 -8.93
N GLU A 387 -1.05 -17.86 -9.79
CA GLU A 387 -1.45 -16.99 -10.89
C GLU A 387 -2.20 -15.73 -10.41
N GLU A 388 -2.96 -15.80 -9.31
CA GLU A 388 -3.58 -14.59 -8.73
C GLU A 388 -2.52 -13.66 -8.11
N LEU A 389 -1.47 -14.20 -7.47
CA LEU A 389 -0.35 -13.39 -6.99
C LEU A 389 0.45 -12.78 -8.14
N GLU A 390 0.64 -13.52 -9.24
CA GLU A 390 1.25 -12.99 -10.46
C GLU A 390 0.42 -11.85 -11.04
N GLU A 391 -0.91 -12.02 -11.13
CA GLU A 391 -1.84 -10.98 -11.60
C GLU A 391 -1.74 -9.70 -10.75
N LEU A 392 -1.67 -9.82 -9.42
CA LEU A 392 -1.45 -8.66 -8.54
C LEU A 392 -0.15 -7.91 -8.85
N ASN A 393 0.91 -8.63 -9.24
CA ASN A 393 2.18 -8.01 -9.60
C ASN A 393 2.14 -7.38 -11.00
N ILE A 394 1.40 -7.98 -11.94
CA ILE A 394 1.14 -7.38 -13.26
C ILE A 394 0.32 -6.09 -13.09
N ASP A 395 -0.72 -6.10 -12.28
CA ASP A 395 -1.53 -4.94 -11.95
C ASP A 395 -0.68 -3.81 -11.33
N TYR A 396 0.22 -4.17 -10.40
CA TYR A 396 1.19 -3.24 -9.84
C TYR A 396 2.12 -2.66 -10.92
N PHE A 397 2.64 -3.48 -11.84
CA PHE A 397 3.51 -3.02 -12.93
C PHE A 397 2.78 -2.07 -13.88
N ASP A 398 1.53 -2.38 -14.24
CA ASP A 398 0.70 -1.52 -15.08
C ASP A 398 0.42 -0.20 -14.38
N LYS A 399 0.04 -0.22 -13.09
CA LYS A 399 -0.12 0.97 -12.26
C LYS A 399 1.18 1.78 -12.20
N PHE A 400 2.32 1.14 -11.98
CA PHE A 400 3.63 1.77 -11.95
C PHE A 400 3.91 2.52 -13.26
N ASN A 401 3.62 1.88 -14.39
CA ASN A 401 3.79 2.47 -15.72
C ASN A 401 2.86 3.66 -15.94
N ARG A 402 1.57 3.54 -15.59
CA ARG A 402 0.61 4.64 -15.71
C ARG A 402 1.02 5.84 -14.85
N LEU A 403 1.51 5.63 -13.64
CA LEU A 403 1.93 6.70 -12.72
C LEU A 403 3.34 7.25 -12.97
N SER A 404 4.09 6.64 -13.89
CA SER A 404 5.46 7.04 -14.17
C SER A 404 5.53 8.42 -14.83
N ILE A 405 6.67 9.07 -14.69
CA ILE A 405 6.98 10.35 -15.33
C ILE A 405 8.23 10.19 -16.18
N ASP A 406 8.26 10.82 -17.35
CA ASP A 406 9.46 10.83 -18.18
C ASP A 406 10.53 11.68 -17.49
N LEU A 407 11.53 10.99 -16.95
CA LEU A 407 12.74 11.61 -16.41
C LEU A 407 13.71 11.80 -17.56
N LYS A 408 14.07 13.05 -17.87
CA LYS A 408 15.03 13.39 -18.95
C LYS A 408 16.46 12.99 -18.59
#